data_AF-A0A7S2PEN0-F1
#
_entry.id   AF-A0A7S2PEN0-F1
#
_cell.length_a   1.000
_cell.length_b   1.000
_cell.length_c   1.000
_cell.angle_alpha   90.00
_cell.angle_beta   90.00
_cell.angle_gamma   90.00
#
_symmetry.space_group_name_H-M   'P 1'
#
loop_
_entity.id
_entity.type
_entity.pdbx_description
1 polymer ?
#
loop_
_entity_poly.entity_id
_entity_poly.type
_entity_poly.pdbx_seq_one_letter_code
_entity_poly.pdbx_strand_id
1 'polypeptide(L)'
;TVTPCSEFAAVDDNYAGNDLMIWNYFERSHREIRTTQAPSRARIHNAYMLVYIREDQAAQVLTPPDPRVTNLRMVERCDRDVRVAEQRRRDKLQQQLKIKI
;
A
#
# COMPACT_ATOMS: atom_id res chain seq x y z
N THR A 1 -4.06 5.01 -1.14
CA THR A 1 -5.15 4.11 -1.54
C THR A 1 -4.86 2.75 -0.97
N VAL A 2 -5.89 2.04 -0.46
CA VAL A 2 -5.74 0.67 0.06
C VAL A 2 -6.47 -0.25 -0.91
N THR A 3 -5.79 -1.29 -1.39
CA THR A 3 -6.33 -2.27 -2.34
C THR A 3 -6.08 -3.67 -1.81
N PRO A 4 -7.06 -4.58 -1.89
CA PRO A 4 -6.84 -5.97 -1.55
C PRO A 4 -5.82 -6.59 -2.51
N CYS A 5 -4.99 -7.50 -2.01
CA CYS A 5 -4.01 -8.24 -2.80
C CYS A 5 -4.06 -9.73 -2.44
N SER A 6 -3.52 -10.56 -3.32
CA SER A 6 -3.30 -11.98 -3.05
C SER A 6 -2.08 -12.19 -2.16
N GLU A 7 -2.00 -13.34 -1.51
CA GLU A 7 -0.81 -13.76 -0.75
C GLU A 7 0.44 -13.78 -1.64
N PHE A 8 0.32 -14.27 -2.87
CA PHE A 8 1.39 -14.27 -3.87
C PHE A 8 1.92 -12.85 -4.14
N ALA A 9 1.04 -11.87 -4.33
CA ALA A 9 1.46 -10.48 -4.56
C ALA A 9 2.06 -9.84 -3.30
N ALA A 10 1.67 -10.29 -2.10
CA ALA A 10 2.20 -9.79 -0.85
C ALA A 10 3.57 -10.40 -0.50
N VAL A 11 3.81 -11.66 -0.86
CA VAL A 11 5.01 -12.41 -0.47
C VAL A 11 5.92 -12.65 -1.67
N ASP A 12 5.45 -13.41 -2.67
CA ASP A 12 6.27 -13.95 -3.75
C ASP A 12 6.81 -12.88 -4.71
N ASP A 13 5.98 -11.89 -5.03
CA ASP A 13 6.40 -10.78 -5.89
C ASP A 13 7.52 -9.95 -5.25
N ASN A 14 7.65 -10.00 -3.92
CA ASN A 14 8.61 -9.22 -3.15
C ASN A 14 9.95 -9.91 -2.88
N TYR A 15 10.19 -11.15 -3.37
CA TYR A 15 11.49 -11.84 -3.24
C TYR A 15 12.62 -11.29 -4.13
N ALA A 16 12.39 -10.22 -4.89
CA ALA A 16 13.27 -9.74 -5.96
C ALA A 16 13.42 -10.75 -7.11
N GLY A 17 14.40 -10.53 -7.99
CA GLY A 17 14.71 -11.43 -9.11
C GLY A 17 14.52 -10.79 -10.48
N ASN A 18 14.39 -11.63 -11.50
CA ASN A 18 14.18 -11.19 -12.88
C ASN A 18 12.84 -11.70 -13.40
N ASP A 19 12.03 -10.79 -13.93
CA ASP A 19 10.83 -11.16 -14.66
C ASP A 19 11.21 -11.63 -16.06
N LEU A 20 10.61 -12.75 -16.48
CA LEU A 20 10.75 -13.23 -17.85
C LEU A 20 10.06 -12.25 -18.79
N MET A 21 10.80 -11.84 -19.82
CA MET A 21 10.29 -10.97 -20.87
C MET A 21 9.74 -11.83 -22.01
N ILE A 22 8.79 -11.27 -22.75
CA ILE A 22 8.22 -11.93 -23.93
C ILE A 22 9.34 -12.05 -24.99
N TRP A 23 9.46 -13.26 -25.56
CA TRP A 23 10.34 -13.52 -26.69
C TRP A 23 9.78 -12.88 -27.97
N ASN A 24 10.59 -12.07 -28.65
CA ASN A 24 10.26 -11.66 -30.01
C ASN A 24 10.72 -12.75 -31.00
N TYR A 25 9.78 -13.58 -31.45
CA TYR A 25 10.03 -14.68 -32.38
C TYR A 25 10.34 -14.23 -33.83
N PHE A 26 10.10 -12.95 -34.17
CA PHE A 26 10.36 -12.43 -35.51
C PHE A 26 11.79 -11.88 -35.67
N GLU A 27 12.50 -11.64 -34.57
CA GLU A 27 13.86 -11.09 -34.59
C GLU A 27 14.95 -12.16 -34.61
N ARG A 28 14.63 -13.43 -34.33
CA ARG A 28 15.62 -14.52 -34.21
C ARG A 28 15.18 -15.79 -34.94
N SER A 29 16.15 -16.53 -35.45
CA SER A 29 15.93 -17.83 -36.08
C SER A 29 15.64 -18.93 -35.04
N HIS A 30 14.93 -19.98 -35.47
CA HIS A 30 14.59 -21.14 -34.61
C HIS A 30 15.80 -21.80 -33.92
N ARG A 31 17.00 -21.71 -34.51
CA ARG A 31 18.23 -22.25 -33.91
C ARG A 31 18.74 -21.36 -32.77
N GLU A 32 18.68 -20.04 -32.94
CA GLU A 32 19.14 -19.07 -31.92
C GLU A 32 18.23 -19.07 -30.69
N ILE A 33 16.93 -19.31 -30.86
CA ILE A 33 15.99 -19.40 -29.74
C ILE A 33 16.33 -20.58 -28.82
N ARG A 34 16.84 -21.69 -29.37
CA ARG A 34 17.18 -22.89 -28.58
C ARG A 34 18.49 -22.75 -27.81
N THR A 35 19.41 -21.91 -28.28
CA THR A 35 20.74 -21.75 -27.69
C THR A 35 20.83 -20.54 -26.77
N THR A 36 19.95 -19.55 -26.91
CA THR A 36 20.02 -18.31 -26.14
C THR A 36 19.13 -18.38 -24.90
N GLN A 37 19.62 -17.85 -23.78
CA GLN A 37 18.83 -17.70 -22.57
C GLN A 37 17.62 -16.77 -22.82
N ALA A 38 16.50 -17.07 -22.18
CA ALA A 38 15.30 -16.24 -22.29
C ALA A 38 15.57 -14.80 -21.80
N PRO A 39 15.05 -13.78 -22.52
CA PRO A 39 15.22 -12.41 -22.10
C PRO A 39 14.52 -12.22 -20.75
N SER A 40 15.18 -11.51 -19.84
CA SER A 40 14.64 -11.22 -18.53
C SER A 40 14.99 -9.80 -18.11
N ARG A 41 14.17 -9.22 -17.24
CA ARG A 41 14.37 -7.87 -16.72
C ARG A 41 14.40 -7.94 -15.19
N ALA A 42 15.40 -7.30 -14.59
CA ALA A 42 15.47 -7.16 -13.15
C ALA A 42 14.23 -6.45 -12.60
N ARG A 43 13.64 -7.04 -11.56
CA ARG A 43 12.54 -6.44 -10.81
C ARG A 43 13.03 -5.15 -10.15
N ILE A 44 12.18 -4.13 -10.18
CA ILE A 44 12.45 -2.81 -9.61
C ILE A 44 11.99 -2.67 -8.16
N HIS A 45 11.44 -3.75 -7.57
CA HIS A 45 10.90 -3.77 -6.22
C HIS A 45 11.25 -5.08 -5.51
N ASN A 46 11.39 -4.99 -4.19
CA ASN A 46 11.55 -6.11 -3.27
C ASN A 46 11.15 -5.68 -1.85
N ALA A 47 10.93 -6.65 -0.96
CA ALA A 47 10.68 -6.37 0.45
C ALA A 47 11.97 -5.86 1.12
N TYR A 48 11.86 -4.76 1.86
CA TYR A 48 12.98 -4.21 2.64
C TYR A 48 12.91 -4.56 4.13
N MET A 49 11.71 -4.86 4.64
CA MET A 49 11.47 -5.20 6.05
C MET A 49 10.31 -6.18 6.14
N LEU A 50 10.47 -7.17 7.01
CA LEU A 50 9.45 -8.17 7.33
C LEU A 50 9.08 -8.03 8.81
N VAL A 51 7.79 -8.17 9.11
CA VAL A 51 7.28 -8.13 10.49
C VAL A 51 6.57 -9.46 10.74
N TYR A 52 7.09 -10.21 11.71
CA TYR A 52 6.51 -11.47 12.16
C TYR A 52 5.98 -11.31 13.57
N ILE A 53 4.92 -12.06 13.89
CA ILE A 53 4.35 -12.15 15.23
C ILE A 53 4.51 -13.59 15.69
N ARG A 54 4.95 -13.78 16.94
CA ARG A 54 5.00 -15.12 17.52
C ARG A 54 3.60 -15.70 17.59
N GLU A 55 3.44 -16.96 17.19
CA GLU A 55 2.15 -17.63 17.08
C GLU A 55 1.38 -17.63 18.41
N ASP A 56 2.06 -17.87 19.53
CA ASP A 56 1.48 -17.88 20.88
C ASP A 56 1.03 -16.49 21.36
N GLN A 57 1.53 -15.42 20.76
CA GLN A 57 1.20 -14.03 21.10
C GLN A 57 0.25 -13.38 20.07
N ALA A 58 -0.01 -14.06 18.94
CA ALA A 58 -0.74 -13.47 17.82
C ALA A 58 -2.14 -12.98 18.20
N ALA A 59 -2.87 -13.78 18.98
CA ALA A 59 -4.20 -13.41 19.46
C ALA A 59 -4.19 -12.12 20.30
N GLN A 60 -3.21 -11.97 21.19
CA GLN A 60 -3.08 -10.79 22.04
C GLN A 60 -2.66 -9.55 21.24
N VAL A 61 -1.67 -9.68 20.35
CA VAL A 61 -1.13 -8.56 19.56
C VAL A 61 -2.15 -8.04 18.54
N LEU A 62 -2.92 -8.94 17.93
CA LEU A 62 -3.92 -8.60 16.91
C LEU A 62 -5.29 -8.27 17.50
N THR A 63 -5.43 -8.21 18.83
CA THR A 63 -6.68 -7.81 19.47
C THR A 63 -7.06 -6.39 19.04
N PRO A 64 -8.26 -6.16 18.49
CA PRO A 64 -8.70 -4.83 18.10
C PRO A 64 -8.64 -3.85 19.27
N PRO A 65 -7.89 -2.74 19.17
CA PRO A 65 -7.80 -1.79 20.26
C PRO A 65 -9.10 -0.99 20.38
N ASP A 66 -9.58 -0.77 21.61
CA ASP A 66 -10.61 0.24 21.90
C ASP A 66 -9.94 1.57 22.31
N PRO A 67 -10.00 2.61 21.45
CA PRO A 67 -9.38 3.90 21.72
C PRO A 67 -9.98 4.60 22.95
N ARG A 68 -11.26 4.37 23.26
CA ARG A 68 -11.94 5.01 24.40
C ARG A 68 -11.49 4.42 25.73
N VAL A 69 -11.23 3.12 25.75
CA VAL A 69 -10.65 2.44 26.91
C VAL A 69 -9.18 2.83 27.09
N THR A 70 -8.44 2.95 25.98
CA THR A 70 -7.00 3.24 26.00
C THR A 70 -6.70 4.68 26.41
N ASN A 71 -7.36 5.66 25.79
CA ASN A 71 -7.13 7.07 26.08
C ASN A 71 -8.32 7.96 25.63
N LEU A 72 -9.33 8.08 26.49
CA LEU A 72 -10.51 8.91 26.23
C LEU A 72 -10.17 10.38 25.92
N ARG A 73 -9.20 10.97 26.62
CA ARG A 73 -8.81 12.38 26.41
C ARG A 73 -8.25 12.63 25.01
N MET A 74 -7.55 11.65 24.44
CA MET A 74 -7.05 11.73 23.07
C MET A 74 -8.21 11.68 22.07
N VAL A 75 -9.19 10.80 22.28
CA VAL A 75 -10.39 10.71 21.45
C VAL A 75 -11.15 12.04 21.45
N GLU A 76 -11.41 12.62 22.62
CA GLU A 76 -12.09 13.91 22.76
C GLU A 76 -11.35 15.05 22.05
N ARG A 77 -10.01 15.05 22.13
CA ARG A 77 -9.17 16.02 21.43
C ARG A 77 -9.30 15.87 19.92
N CYS A 78 -9.19 14.65 19.39
CA CYS A 78 -9.35 14.37 17.96
C CYS A 78 -10.73 14.81 17.45
N ASP A 79 -11.80 14.49 18.20
CA ASP A 79 -13.17 14.90 17.84
C ASP A 79 -13.32 16.43 17.78
N ARG A 80 -12.73 17.13 18.75
CA ARG A 80 -12.73 18.60 18.75
C ARG A 80 -11.96 19.15 17.55
N ASP A 81 -10.79 18.59 17.25
CA ASP A 81 -9.94 19.05 16.14
C ASP A 81 -10.65 18.84 14.78
N VAL A 82 -11.36 17.73 14.60
CA VAL A 82 -12.21 17.46 13.42
C VAL A 82 -13.33 18.50 13.29
N ARG A 83 -14.03 18.82 14.39
CA ARG A 83 -15.10 19.84 14.37
C ARG A 83 -14.58 21.22 13.98
N VAL A 84 -13.43 21.63 14.52
CA VAL A 84 -12.79 22.90 14.19
C VAL A 84 -12.37 22.93 12.72
N ALA A 85 -11.80 21.84 12.20
CA ALA A 85 -11.41 21.73 10.79
C ALA A 85 -12.62 21.83 9.85
N GLU A 86 -13.72 21.14 10.16
CA GLU A 86 -14.96 21.23 9.37
C GLU A 86 -15.58 22.62 9.41
N GLN A 87 -15.57 23.29 10.57
CA GLN A 87 -16.07 24.67 10.67
C GLN A 87 -15.26 25.62 9.78
N ARG A 88 -13.92 25.54 9.85
CA ARG A 88 -13.04 26.33 8.98
C ARG A 88 -13.28 26.06 7.50
N ARG A 89 -13.54 24.80 7.13
CA ARG A 89 -13.88 24.41 5.75
C ARG A 89 -15.19 25.07 5.29
N ARG A 90 -16.22 25.07 6.15
CA ARG A 90 -17.51 25.74 5.88
C ARG A 90 -17.35 27.25 5.73
N ASP A 91 -16.62 27.89 6.63
CA ASP A 91 -16.40 29.34 6.60
C ASP A 91 -15.68 29.76 5.31
N LYS A 92 -14.66 28.99 4.88
CA LYS A 92 -13.94 29.22 3.62
C LYS A 92 -14.87 29.11 2.40
N LEU A 93 -15.73 28.09 2.36
CA LEU A 93 -16.72 27.93 1.29
C LEU A 93 -17.70 29.10 1.25
N GLN A 94 -18.19 29.54 2.41
CA GLN A 94 -19.07 30.72 2.49
C GLN A 94 -18.39 32.00 2.03
N GLN A 95 -17.12 32.23 2.38
CA GLN A 95 -16.35 33.38 1.92
C GLN A 95 -16.17 33.37 0.40
N GLN A 96 -15.84 32.22 -0.19
CA GLN A 96 -15.71 32.09 -1.65
C GLN A 96 -17.02 32.36 -2.40
N LEU A 97 -18.16 31.95 -1.84
CA LEU A 97 -19.49 32.23 -2.39
C LEU A 97 -19.86 33.72 -2.31
N LYS A 98 -19.39 34.44 -1.28
CA LYS A 98 -19.71 35.87 -1.07
C LYS A 98 -18.98 36.82 -2.03
N ILE A 99 -17.94 36.39 -2.75
CA ILE A 99 -17.16 37.22 -3.71
C ILE A 99 -17.73 37.12 -5.15
N LYS A 100 -19.02 36.84 -5.32
CA LYS A 100 -19.69 36.83 -6.63
C LYS A 100 -20.94 37.71 -6.65
N ILE A 101 -20.77 39.02 -6.53
CA ILE A 101 -21.63 40.07 -7.13
C ILE A 101 -20.72 41.26 -7.45
#